data_AF-A0A418Y974-F1
#
_entry.id   AF-A0A418Y974-F1
#
_cell.length_a   1.000
_cell.length_b   1.000
_cell.length_c   1.000
_cell.angle_alpha   90.00
_cell.angle_beta   90.00
_cell.angle_gamma   90.00
#
_symmetry.space_group_name_H-M   'P 1'
#
loop_
_entity.id
_entity.type
_entity.pdbx_description
1 polymer ?
#
loop_
_entity_poly.entity_id
_entity_poly.type
_entity_poly.pdbx_seq_one_letter_code
_entity_poly.pdbx_strand_id
1 'polypeptide(L)'
;MPWAAGCVKVAYQTEEHGYQARSFEDAFINSNKSELKRACAESEVLGLKNKDDIEEIDTVNIFELTDRVIDKKSDFAASLLYLGLTGKADWVTPEYISKGLKWISQ
;
A
#
# COMPACT_ATOMS: atom_id res chain seq x y z
N MET A 1 17.09 -15.66 36.64
CA MET A 1 15.83 -14.91 36.43
C MET A 1 14.85 -15.82 35.72
N PRO A 2 13.56 -15.83 36.08
CA PRO A 2 12.57 -16.68 35.43
C PRO A 2 12.38 -16.22 33.98
N TRP A 3 12.37 -17.17 33.06
CA TRP A 3 11.86 -17.11 31.69
C TRP A 3 11.32 -15.73 31.23
N ALA A 4 12.02 -15.09 30.29
CA ALA A 4 11.34 -14.12 29.45
C ALA A 4 10.36 -14.90 28.57
N ALA A 5 9.06 -14.79 28.82
CA ALA A 5 8.06 -15.33 27.90
C ALA A 5 8.26 -14.66 26.54
N GLY A 6 8.42 -15.46 25.49
CA GLY A 6 8.44 -14.92 24.13
C GLY A 6 7.11 -14.24 23.84
N CYS A 7 7.15 -12.93 23.58
CA CYS A 7 5.97 -12.18 23.17
C CYS A 7 5.77 -12.34 21.66
N VAL A 8 4.58 -12.78 21.24
CA VAL A 8 4.17 -12.79 19.84
C VAL A 8 3.17 -11.66 19.64
N LYS A 9 3.43 -10.76 18.67
CA LYS A 9 2.46 -9.77 18.21
C LYS A 9 1.95 -10.16 16.83
N VAL A 10 0.64 -10.11 16.66
CA VAL A 10 -0.02 -10.23 15.36
C VAL A 10 -0.50 -8.83 14.96
N ALA A 11 0.00 -8.32 13.84
CA ALA A 11 -0.51 -7.13 13.19
C ALA A 11 -1.17 -7.55 11.86
N TYR A 12 -2.37 -7.07 11.61
CA TYR A 12 -3.18 -7.44 10.46
C TYR A 12 -3.93 -6.21 9.95
N GLN A 13 -4.35 -6.23 8.69
CA GLN A 13 -5.11 -5.16 8.06
C GLN A 13 -6.39 -4.87 8.86
N THR A 14 -6.60 -3.60 9.20
CA THR A 14 -7.82 -3.10 9.85
C THR A 14 -8.56 -2.14 8.92
N GLU A 15 -9.76 -1.74 9.30
CA GLU A 15 -10.50 -0.73 8.56
C GLU A 15 -9.72 0.59 8.61
N GLU A 16 -9.31 1.06 7.45
CA GLU A 16 -8.59 2.32 7.27
C GLU A 16 -9.34 3.13 6.21
N HIS A 17 -9.62 4.41 6.49
CA HIS A 17 -10.39 5.28 5.60
C HIS A 17 -11.74 4.69 5.15
N GLY A 18 -12.43 3.96 6.03
CA GLY A 18 -13.74 3.35 5.75
C GLY A 18 -13.67 2.11 4.85
N TYR A 19 -12.49 1.51 4.69
CA TYR A 19 -12.29 0.35 3.84
C TYR A 19 -11.43 -0.73 4.53
N GLN A 20 -11.92 -1.97 4.53
CA GLN A 20 -11.23 -3.13 5.08
C GLN A 20 -10.44 -3.84 3.97
N ALA A 21 -9.16 -3.51 3.84
CA ALA A 21 -8.28 -4.06 2.81
C ALA A 21 -7.98 -5.56 3.00
N ARG A 22 -7.79 -6.28 1.89
CA ARG A 22 -7.52 -7.73 1.89
C ARG A 22 -6.11 -8.09 1.43
N SER A 23 -5.38 -7.12 0.90
CA SER A 23 -4.03 -7.29 0.37
C SER A 23 -3.16 -6.08 0.73
N PHE A 24 -1.86 -6.19 0.48
CA PHE A 24 -0.97 -5.03 0.55
C PHE A 24 -1.38 -3.97 -0.48
N GLU A 25 -1.68 -4.39 -1.70
CA GLU A 25 -2.00 -3.48 -2.80
C GLU A 25 -3.29 -2.71 -2.52
N ASP A 26 -4.34 -3.40 -2.05
CA ASP A 26 -5.61 -2.79 -1.65
C ASP A 26 -5.39 -1.73 -0.56
N ALA A 27 -4.64 -2.08 0.49
CA ALA A 27 -4.37 -1.18 1.62
C ALA A 27 -3.56 0.04 1.17
N PHE A 28 -2.56 -0.19 0.31
CA PHE A 28 -1.71 0.86 -0.23
C PHE A 28 -2.49 1.81 -1.11
N ILE A 29 -3.25 1.31 -2.09
CA ILE A 29 -4.06 2.11 -3.02
C ILE A 29 -5.11 2.91 -2.25
N ASN A 30 -5.80 2.29 -1.29
CA ASN A 30 -6.80 2.99 -0.47
C ASN A 30 -6.21 4.16 0.33
N SER A 31 -5.00 3.98 0.87
CA SER A 31 -4.35 5.00 1.70
C SER A 31 -3.67 6.11 0.88
N ASN A 32 -3.41 5.86 -0.41
CA ASN A 32 -2.59 6.73 -1.25
C ASN A 32 -3.30 7.19 -2.54
N LYS A 33 -4.63 7.24 -2.59
CA LYS A 33 -5.38 7.49 -3.84
C LYS A 33 -4.86 8.68 -4.65
N SER A 34 -4.82 9.85 -4.03
CA SER A 34 -4.42 11.10 -4.70
C SER A 34 -2.94 11.08 -5.11
N GLU A 35 -2.07 10.58 -4.23
CA GLU A 35 -0.63 10.52 -4.48
C GLU A 35 -0.28 9.48 -5.56
N LEU A 36 -0.96 8.34 -5.56
CA LEU A 36 -0.81 7.30 -6.58
C LEU A 36 -1.26 7.83 -7.95
N LYS A 37 -2.40 8.52 -8.01
CA LYS A 37 -2.88 9.17 -9.22
C LYS A 37 -1.89 10.20 -9.75
N ARG A 38 -1.36 11.06 -8.87
CA ARG A 38 -0.29 12.02 -9.21
C ARG A 38 0.97 11.32 -9.72
N ALA A 39 1.44 10.29 -9.01
CA ALA A 39 2.64 9.55 -9.38
C ALA A 39 2.49 8.83 -10.72
N CYS A 40 1.31 8.29 -11.05
CA CYS A 40 1.02 7.71 -12.35
C CYS A 40 1.05 8.73 -13.49
N ALA A 41 0.69 9.99 -13.23
CA ALA A 41 0.73 11.07 -14.22
C ALA A 41 2.14 11.65 -14.42
N GLU A 42 2.93 11.71 -13.35
CA GLU A 42 4.24 12.39 -13.34
C GLU A 42 5.44 11.44 -13.42
N SER A 43 5.24 10.14 -13.21
CA SER A 43 6.30 9.14 -13.11
C SER A 43 5.85 7.77 -13.61
N GLU A 44 6.82 6.88 -13.83
CA GLU A 44 6.53 5.51 -14.22
C GLU A 44 6.29 4.63 -12.97
N VAL A 45 5.03 4.33 -12.69
CA VAL A 45 4.64 3.25 -11.77
C VAL A 45 4.62 1.94 -12.53
N LEU A 46 5.47 1.00 -12.12
CA LEU A 46 5.60 -0.31 -12.77
C LEU A 46 4.57 -1.30 -12.22
N GLY A 47 4.43 -2.43 -12.91
CA GLY A 47 3.52 -3.50 -12.47
C GLY A 47 2.03 -3.18 -12.61
N LEU A 48 1.68 -2.08 -13.27
CA LEU A 48 0.31 -1.71 -13.62
C LEU A 48 -0.08 -2.21 -15.02
N LYS A 49 -1.31 -2.71 -15.16
CA LYS A 49 -2.07 -2.87 -16.41
C LYS A 49 -3.23 -1.86 -16.42
N ASN A 50 -3.84 -1.63 -17.59
CA ASN A 50 -4.99 -0.73 -17.74
C ASN A 50 -4.81 0.61 -16.99
N LYS A 51 -3.68 1.29 -17.21
CA LYS A 51 -3.27 2.46 -16.41
C LYS A 51 -4.32 3.57 -16.39
N ASP A 52 -5.11 3.70 -17.46
CA ASP A 52 -6.19 4.68 -17.56
C ASP A 52 -7.30 4.44 -16.51
N ASP A 53 -7.51 3.21 -16.04
CA ASP A 53 -8.50 2.88 -15.01
C ASP A 53 -8.14 3.49 -13.64
N ILE A 54 -6.87 3.91 -13.42
CA ILE A 54 -6.47 4.65 -12.20
C ILE A 54 -7.22 5.97 -12.07
N GLU A 55 -7.72 6.55 -13.16
CA GLU A 55 -8.53 7.77 -13.10
C GLU A 55 -9.84 7.58 -12.31
N GLU A 56 -10.33 6.35 -12.20
CA GLU A 56 -11.55 5.96 -11.48
C GLU A 56 -11.33 5.68 -9.98
N ILE A 57 -10.14 5.95 -9.44
CA ILE A 57 -9.74 5.58 -8.06
C ILE A 57 -10.63 6.15 -6.94
N ASP A 58 -11.31 7.25 -7.22
CA ASP A 58 -12.23 7.92 -6.29
C ASP A 58 -13.68 7.44 -6.40
N THR A 59 -14.04 6.78 -7.50
CA THR A 59 -15.43 6.40 -7.81
C THR A 59 -15.67 4.89 -7.74
N VAL A 60 -14.65 4.07 -8.00
CA VAL A 60 -14.76 2.61 -8.00
C VAL A 60 -14.32 2.01 -6.66
N ASN A 61 -14.88 0.86 -6.33
CA ASN A 61 -14.45 0.07 -5.18
C ASN A 61 -12.95 -0.28 -5.31
N ILE A 62 -12.17 -0.05 -4.24
CA ILE A 62 -10.72 -0.26 -4.27
C ILE A 62 -10.33 -1.70 -4.60
N PHE A 63 -11.12 -2.70 -4.19
CA PHE A 63 -10.83 -4.07 -4.57
C PHE A 63 -10.92 -4.29 -6.08
N GLU A 64 -12.02 -3.82 -6.68
CA GLU A 64 -12.27 -3.96 -8.11
C GLU A 64 -11.22 -3.18 -8.92
N LEU A 65 -10.87 -1.97 -8.46
CA LEU A 65 -9.80 -1.22 -9.07
C LEU A 65 -8.46 -1.97 -8.98
N THR A 66 -8.10 -2.47 -7.82
CA THR A 66 -6.81 -3.15 -7.59
C THR A 66 -6.66 -4.37 -8.50
N ASP A 67 -7.71 -5.19 -8.64
CA ASP A 67 -7.71 -6.35 -9.53
C ASP A 67 -7.57 -5.96 -11.02
N ARG A 68 -8.19 -4.84 -11.42
CA ARG A 68 -8.10 -4.28 -12.77
C ARG A 68 -6.75 -3.69 -13.10
N VAL A 69 -6.08 -3.02 -12.16
CA VAL A 69 -4.88 -2.23 -12.45
C VAL A 69 -3.58 -2.92 -12.08
N ILE A 70 -3.57 -3.91 -11.17
CA ILE A 70 -2.35 -4.62 -10.79
C ILE A 70 -2.10 -5.81 -11.73
N ASP A 71 -0.88 -5.89 -12.27
CA ASP A 71 -0.39 -7.00 -13.09
C ASP A 71 0.77 -7.72 -12.39
N LYS A 72 1.86 -7.01 -12.13
CA LYS A 72 3.10 -7.56 -11.54
C LYS A 72 3.33 -6.97 -10.17
N LYS A 73 2.85 -7.67 -9.14
CA LYS A 73 2.90 -7.23 -7.72
C LYS A 73 4.30 -6.85 -7.25
N SER A 74 5.31 -7.64 -7.62
CA SER A 74 6.71 -7.37 -7.25
C SER A 74 7.23 -6.09 -7.91
N ASP A 75 6.94 -5.89 -9.19
CA ASP A 75 7.35 -4.69 -9.93
C ASP A 75 6.64 -3.44 -9.38
N PHE A 76 5.35 -3.58 -9.05
CA PHE A 76 4.58 -2.54 -8.37
C PHE A 76 5.23 -2.15 -7.05
N ALA A 77 5.43 -3.08 -6.13
CA ALA A 77 6.07 -2.82 -4.84
C ALA A 77 7.48 -2.21 -4.96
N ALA A 78 8.29 -2.71 -5.90
CA ALA A 78 9.64 -2.19 -6.15
C ALA A 78 9.61 -0.74 -6.68
N SER A 79 8.67 -0.43 -7.58
CA SER A 79 8.52 0.94 -8.10
C SER A 79 8.04 1.91 -7.03
N LEU A 80 7.09 1.52 -6.17
CA LEU A 80 6.66 2.33 -5.03
C LEU A 80 7.83 2.64 -4.09
N LEU A 81 8.63 1.63 -3.75
CA LEU A 81 9.82 1.80 -2.91
C LEU A 81 10.82 2.77 -3.55
N TYR A 82 11.11 2.62 -4.85
CA TYR A 82 12.01 3.51 -5.57
C TYR A 82 11.50 4.96 -5.59
N LEU A 83 10.21 5.18 -5.84
CA LEU A 83 9.60 6.51 -5.85
C LEU A 83 9.66 7.19 -4.48
N GLY A 84 9.41 6.42 -3.40
CA GLY A 84 9.53 6.91 -2.03
C GLY A 84 10.98 7.27 -1.66
N LEU A 85 11.94 6.39 -1.98
CA LEU A 85 13.36 6.63 -1.68
C LEU A 85 13.98 7.78 -2.47
N THR A 86 13.48 8.05 -3.68
CA THR A 86 13.94 9.15 -4.53
C THR A 86 13.20 10.46 -4.29
N GLY A 87 12.25 10.49 -3.34
CA GLY A 87 11.45 11.69 -3.03
C GLY A 87 10.49 12.11 -4.14
N LYS A 88 10.18 11.20 -5.07
CA LYS A 88 9.22 11.45 -6.16
C LYS A 88 7.77 11.25 -5.73
N ALA A 89 7.55 10.55 -4.62
CA ALA A 89 6.25 10.39 -3.99
C ALA A 89 6.40 10.31 -2.47
N ASP A 90 5.43 10.88 -1.76
CA ASP A 90 5.31 10.82 -0.31
C ASP A 90 4.19 9.85 0.07
N TRP A 91 4.57 8.58 0.26
CA TRP A 91 3.62 7.50 0.52
C TRP A 91 3.20 7.45 1.98
N VAL A 92 1.89 7.37 2.21
CA VAL A 92 1.31 6.98 3.49
C VAL A 92 1.48 5.48 3.68
N THR A 93 2.17 5.09 4.75
CA THR A 93 2.31 3.67 5.13
C THR A 93 1.03 3.17 5.79
N PRO A 94 0.36 2.11 5.28
CA PRO A 94 -0.81 1.51 5.92
C PRO A 94 -0.60 1.24 7.41
N GLU A 95 -1.63 1.47 8.22
CA GLU A 95 -1.52 1.49 9.69
C GLU A 95 -1.02 0.15 10.24
N TYR A 96 -1.48 -0.97 9.69
CA TYR A 96 -1.04 -2.30 10.12
C TYR A 96 0.47 -2.52 9.94
N ILE A 97 1.05 -2.00 8.84
CA ILE A 97 2.50 -2.08 8.58
C ILE A 97 3.22 -1.21 9.60
N SER A 98 2.76 0.03 9.80
CA SER A 98 3.32 0.95 10.80
C SER A 98 3.29 0.36 12.21
N LYS A 99 2.19 -0.28 12.61
CA LYS A 99 2.04 -0.98 13.90
C LYS A 99 2.97 -2.18 14.02
N GLY A 100 3.21 -2.91 12.92
CA GLY A 100 4.15 -4.02 12.84
C GLY A 100 5.59 -3.55 13.03
N LEU A 101 6.02 -2.56 12.23
CA LEU A 101 7.37 -1.98 12.31
C LEU A 101 7.67 -1.39 13.69
N LYS A 102 6.74 -0.62 14.26
CA LYS A 102 6.87 -0.06 15.62
C LYS A 102 7.06 -1.11 16.71
N TRP A 103 6.64 -2.35 16.49
CA TRP A 103 6.85 -3.42 17.45
C TRP A 103 8.18 -4.13 17.24
N ILE A 104 8.60 -4.31 15.99
CA ILE A 104 9.91 -4.88 15.65
C ILE A 104 11.04 -3.96 16.15
N SER A 105 10.82 -2.65 16.17
CA SER A 105 11.81 -1.66 16.60
C SER A 105 11.89 -1.44 18.12
N GLN A 106 11.14 -2.20 18.93
CA GLN A 106 11.13 -2.08 20.40
C GLN A 106 12.22 -2.90 21.07
#